data_AF-A0A9P7J9G0-F1
#
_entry.id   AF-A0A9P7J9G0-F1
#
_cell.length_a   1.000
_cell.length_b   1.000
_cell.length_c   1.000
_cell.angle_alpha   90.00
_cell.angle_beta   90.00
_cell.angle_gamma   90.00
#
_symmetry.space_group_name_H-M   'P 1'
#
loop_
_entity.id
_entity.type
_entity.pdbx_description
1 polymer ?
#
loop_
_entity_poly.entity_id
_entity_poly.type
_entity_poly.pdbx_seq_one_letter_code
_entity_poly.pdbx_strand_id
1 'polypeptide(L)'
;MAPIFGGIHCMAWFFAFPTYQEQVLWRTSAVAITCTPWLGFLAPPLLTALDTPDAVTTSYFVLCVMSYVVARAVLLVLMFTTLRNLPPDAYKAVSWTSLVPHL
;
A
#
# COMPACT_ATOMS: atom_id res chain seq x y z
N MET A 1 -9.28 -6.41 -9.45
CA MET A 1 -8.55 -5.15 -9.83
C MET A 1 -7.63 -4.63 -8.71
N ALA A 2 -7.17 -5.49 -7.79
CA ALA A 2 -6.42 -5.09 -6.59
C ALA A 2 -4.91 -4.79 -6.76
N PRO A 3 -4.14 -5.38 -7.71
CA PRO A 3 -2.68 -5.19 -7.75
C PRO A 3 -2.28 -3.81 -8.26
N ILE A 4 -3.10 -3.18 -9.12
CA ILE A 4 -2.83 -1.84 -9.66
C ILE A 4 -2.92 -0.79 -8.55
N PHE A 5 -3.82 -0.98 -7.57
CA PHE A 5 -3.91 -0.10 -6.39
C PHE A 5 -2.75 -0.28 -5.41
N GLY A 6 -2.26 -1.52 -5.22
CA GLY A 6 -1.05 -1.79 -4.42
C GLY A 6 0.22 -1.24 -5.06
N GLY A 7 0.35 -1.36 -6.39
CA GLY A 7 1.49 -0.83 -7.14
C GLY A 7 1.64 0.69 -7.04
N ILE A 8 0.53 1.43 -6.95
CA ILE A 8 0.57 2.89 -6.70
C ILE A 8 1.16 3.21 -5.33
N HIS A 9 0.91 2.39 -4.30
CA HIS A 9 1.57 2.56 -2.99
C HIS A 9 3.07 2.21 -3.04
N CYS A 10 3.47 1.25 -3.87
CA CYS A 10 4.88 0.98 -4.15
C CYS A 10 5.56 2.12 -4.94
N MET A 11 4.81 2.96 -5.66
CA MET A 11 5.36 4.10 -6.41
C MET A 11 5.97 5.17 -5.48
N ALA A 12 5.49 5.25 -4.23
CA ALA A 12 6.05 6.10 -3.18
C ALA A 12 7.33 5.53 -2.52
N TRP A 13 7.92 4.44 -3.05
CA TRP A 13 9.17 3.86 -2.54
C TRP A 13 10.33 4.86 -2.47
N PHE A 14 10.32 5.84 -3.38
CA PHE A 14 11.31 6.91 -3.51
C PHE A 14 10.89 8.24 -2.86
N PHE A 15 9.72 8.30 -2.22
CA PHE A 15 9.29 9.53 -1.57
C PHE A 15 10.11 9.80 -0.31
N ALA A 16 10.43 11.08 -0.09
CA ALA A 16 11.05 11.55 1.13
C ALA A 16 9.98 11.63 2.22
N PHE A 17 10.11 10.80 3.26
CA PHE A 17 9.27 10.87 4.45
C PHE A 17 9.97 11.72 5.51
N PRO A 18 9.20 12.42 6.39
CA PRO A 18 9.77 13.23 7.46
C PRO A 18 10.65 12.43 8.43
N THR A 19 10.29 11.16 8.68
CA THR A 19 11.05 10.26 9.55
C THR A 19 11.34 8.91 8.89
N TYR A 20 12.46 8.29 9.30
CA TYR A 20 12.84 6.96 8.84
C TYR A 20 11.80 5.89 9.23
N GLN A 21 11.20 6.00 10.41
CA GLN A 21 10.19 5.07 10.91
C GLN A 21 8.95 5.05 10.01
N GLU A 22 8.46 6.22 9.61
CA GLU A 22 7.34 6.35 8.67
C GLU A 22 7.64 5.73 7.31
N GLN A 23 8.87 5.90 6.81
CA GLN A 23 9.29 5.29 5.54
C GLN A 23 9.31 3.76 5.61
N VAL A 24 9.87 3.19 6.69
CA VAL A 24 9.90 1.73 6.87
C VAL A 24 8.49 1.19 7.00
N LEU A 25 7.63 1.84 7.80
CA LEU A 25 6.25 1.44 8.02
C LEU A 25 5.42 1.53 6.73
N TRP A 26 5.68 2.52 5.88
CA TRP A 26 5.11 2.62 4.54
C TRP A 26 5.48 1.42 3.68
N ARG A 27 6.78 1.12 3.58
CA ARG A 27 7.30 0.05 2.72
C ARG A 27 6.77 -1.31 3.14
N THR A 28 6.80 -1.61 4.44
CA THR A 28 6.28 -2.89 4.96
C THR A 28 4.78 -3.02 4.72
N SER A 29 4.01 -1.95 4.93
CA SER A 29 2.56 -1.95 4.71
C SER A 29 2.18 -2.06 3.22
N ALA A 30 2.93 -1.39 2.33
CA ALA A 30 2.72 -1.47 0.89
C ALA A 30 3.01 -2.87 0.34
N VAL A 31 4.11 -3.49 0.80
CA VAL A 31 4.43 -4.89 0.46
C VAL A 31 3.36 -5.83 1.02
N ALA A 32 2.98 -5.67 2.29
CA ALA A 32 1.94 -6.49 2.92
C ALA A 32 0.63 -6.45 2.12
N ILE A 33 0.09 -5.26 1.81
CA ILE A 33 -1.16 -5.12 1.02
C ILE A 33 -1.04 -5.70 -0.38
N THR A 34 0.15 -5.63 -0.99
CA THR A 34 0.38 -6.20 -2.32
C THR A 34 0.41 -7.73 -2.25
N CYS A 35 1.02 -8.31 -1.21
CA CYS A 35 1.16 -9.76 -1.05
C CYS A 35 -0.09 -10.46 -0.48
N THR A 36 -0.83 -9.84 0.43
CA THR A 36 -2.02 -10.43 1.07
C THR A 36 -3.04 -11.04 0.11
N PRO A 37 -3.46 -10.39 -1.00
CA PRO A 37 -4.41 -11.00 -1.93
C PRO A 37 -3.85 -12.23 -2.67
N TRP A 38 -2.54 -12.25 -2.96
CA TRP A 38 -1.90 -13.44 -3.54
C TRP A 38 -1.84 -14.59 -2.55
N LEU A 39 -1.48 -14.30 -1.30
CA LEU A 39 -1.46 -15.28 -0.23
C LEU A 39 -2.86 -15.87 -0.01
N GLY A 40 -3.90 -15.04 0.10
CA GLY A 40 -5.29 -15.50 0.26
C GLY A 40 -5.83 -16.32 -0.92
N PHE A 41 -5.31 -16.14 -2.13
CA PHE A 41 -5.72 -16.91 -3.32
C PHE A 41 -4.90 -18.20 -3.51
N LEU A 42 -3.59 -18.16 -3.22
CA LEU A 42 -2.67 -19.26 -3.48
C LEU A 42 -2.52 -20.24 -2.32
N ALA A 43 -2.71 -19.79 -1.08
CA ALA A 43 -2.59 -20.66 0.09
C ALA A 43 -3.71 -21.72 0.24
N PRO A 44 -4.99 -21.44 -0.08
CA PRO A 44 -6.06 -22.41 0.18
C PRO A 44 -5.87 -23.76 -0.53
N PRO A 45 -5.51 -23.83 -1.83
CA PRO A 45 -5.22 -25.11 -2.50
C PRO A 45 -4.11 -25.93 -1.80
N LEU A 46 -3.08 -25.24 -1.27
CA LEU A 46 -1.99 -25.88 -0.54
C LEU A 46 -2.45 -26.39 0.84
N LEU A 47 -3.23 -25.59 1.57
CA LEU A 47 -3.79 -25.98 2.88
C LEU A 47 -4.72 -27.19 2.74
N THR A 48 -5.55 -27.23 1.70
CA THR A 48 -6.40 -28.39 1.40
C THR A 48 -5.58 -29.62 1.00
N ALA A 49 -4.46 -29.44 0.29
CA ALA A 49 -3.58 -30.55 -0.08
C ALA A 49 -2.84 -31.16 1.13
N LEU A 50 -2.65 -30.37 2.20
CA LEU A 50 -2.05 -30.80 3.46
C LEU A 50 -3.08 -31.32 4.48
N ASP A 51 -4.35 -31.43 4.08
CA ASP A 51 -5.47 -31.89 4.93
C ASP A 51 -5.54 -31.14 6.28
N THR A 52 -5.33 -29.81 6.23
CA THR A 52 -5.35 -28.98 7.44
C THR A 52 -6.77 -28.85 7.99
N PRO A 53 -6.96 -28.85 9.33
CA PRO A 53 -8.28 -28.64 9.92
C PRO A 53 -8.93 -27.32 9.49
N ASP A 54 -10.26 -27.31 9.32
CA ASP A 54 -11.02 -26.12 8.91
C ASP A 54 -10.80 -24.90 9.82
N ALA A 55 -10.55 -25.14 11.11
CA ALA A 55 -10.21 -24.08 12.07
C ALA A 55 -8.89 -23.36 11.72
N VAL A 56 -7.90 -24.09 11.18
CA VAL A 56 -6.62 -23.52 10.75
C VAL A 56 -6.82 -22.69 9.49
N THR A 57 -7.57 -23.21 8.51
CA THR A 57 -7.89 -22.46 7.29
C THR A 57 -8.69 -21.19 7.60
N THR A 58 -9.68 -21.28 8.49
CA THR A 58 -10.49 -20.13 8.93
C THR A 58 -9.64 -19.09 9.66
N SER A 59 -8.79 -19.52 10.60
CA SER A 59 -7.91 -18.59 11.33
C SER A 59 -6.91 -17.88 10.41
N TYR A 60 -6.37 -18.58 9.41
CA TYR A 60 -5.51 -17.99 8.37
C TYR A 60 -6.23 -16.85 7.61
N PHE A 61 -7.45 -17.08 7.14
CA PHE A 61 -8.24 -16.05 6.45
C PHE A 61 -8.51 -14.83 7.35
N VAL A 62 -8.86 -15.05 8.62
CA VAL A 62 -9.08 -13.97 9.58
C VAL A 62 -7.81 -13.14 9.77
N LEU A 63 -6.65 -13.78 9.94
CA LEU A 63 -5.36 -13.09 10.09
C LEU A 63 -4.97 -12.29 8.84
N CYS A 64 -5.21 -12.83 7.65
CA CYS A 64 -5.01 -12.10 6.39
C CYS A 64 -5.90 -10.85 6.30
N VAL A 65 -7.16 -10.93 6.71
CA VAL A 65 -8.08 -9.78 6.70
C VAL A 65 -7.64 -8.72 7.72
N MET A 66 -7.31 -9.13 8.95
CA MET A 66 -6.90 -8.19 10.00
C MET A 66 -5.59 -7.46 9.64
N SER A 67 -4.60 -8.19 9.14
CA SER A 67 -3.35 -7.58 8.67
C SER A 67 -3.57 -6.60 7.50
N TYR A 68 -4.47 -6.92 6.56
CA TYR A 68 -4.85 -6.01 5.48
C TYR A 68 -5.46 -4.70 5.99
N VAL A 69 -6.39 -4.78 6.96
CA VAL A 69 -7.05 -3.61 7.54
C VAL A 69 -6.03 -2.71 8.25
N VAL A 70 -5.14 -3.29 9.05
CA VAL A 70 -4.09 -2.54 9.77
C VAL A 70 -3.15 -1.85 8.78
N ALA A 71 -2.63 -2.59 7.80
CA ALA A 71 -1.75 -2.02 6.78
C ALA A 71 -2.44 -0.89 6.00
N ARG A 72 -3.75 -1.02 5.72
CA ARG A 72 -4.54 0.03 5.06
C ARG A 72 -4.64 1.28 5.91
N ALA A 73 -4.94 1.15 7.20
CA ALA A 73 -5.01 2.27 8.11
C ALA A 73 -3.66 3.01 8.20
N VAL A 74 -2.55 2.26 8.30
CA VAL A 74 -1.19 2.82 8.30
C VAL A 74 -0.90 3.61 7.02
N LEU A 75 -1.17 3.02 5.84
CA LEU A 75 -0.95 3.72 4.58
C LEU A 75 -1.82 4.99 4.47
N LEU A 76 -3.06 4.95 4.95
CA LEU A 76 -3.93 6.14 4.99
C LEU A 76 -3.35 7.24 5.86
N VAL A 77 -2.95 6.93 7.09
CA VAL A 77 -2.32 7.89 8.01
C VAL A 77 -1.06 8.50 7.38
N LEU A 78 -0.20 7.67 6.80
CA LEU A 78 1.05 8.11 6.17
C LEU A 78 0.83 8.92 4.88
N MET A 79 -0.22 8.63 4.11
CA MET A 79 -0.62 9.46 2.97
C MET A 79 -1.02 10.87 3.43
N PHE A 80 -1.79 10.99 4.52
CA PHE A 80 -2.16 12.30 5.05
C PHE A 80 -0.98 13.08 5.63
N THR A 81 -0.02 12.41 6.29
CA THR A 81 1.17 13.09 6.83
C THR A 81 2.11 13.55 5.72
N THR A 82 2.30 12.74 4.67
CA THR A 82 3.10 13.15 3.49
C THR A 82 2.43 14.28 2.72
N LEU A 83 1.10 14.25 2.54
CA LEU A 83 0.34 15.34 1.91
C LEU A 83 0.47 16.67 2.66
N ARG A 84 0.47 16.62 4.00
CA ARG A 84 0.64 17.83 4.84
C ARG A 84 2.03 18.45 4.67
N ASN A 85 3.04 17.63 4.41
CA ASN A 85 4.45 18.05 4.34
C ASN A 85 4.97 18.15 2.89
N LEU A 86 4.10 18.43 1.91
CA LEU A 86 4.55 18.55 0.51
C LEU A 86 5.66 19.61 0.38
N PRO A 87 6.67 19.36 -0.48
CA PRO A 87 7.72 20.34 -0.73
C PRO A 87 7.11 21.67 -1.20
N PRO A 88 7.67 22.81 -0.79
CA PRO A 88 7.14 24.14 -1.12
C PRO A 88 7.00 24.39 -2.63
N ASP A 89 7.76 23.67 -3.46
CA ASP A 89 7.64 23.71 -4.93
C ASP A 89 6.31 23.18 -5.48
N ALA A 90 5.61 22.30 -4.76
CA ALA A 90 4.28 21.83 -5.18
C ALA A 90 3.17 22.88 -4.99
N TYR A 91 3.42 23.88 -4.14
CA TYR A 91 2.53 25.03 -3.97
C TYR A 91 2.79 26.13 -5.02
N LYS A 92 3.89 26.03 -5.79
CA LYS A 92 4.12 26.93 -6.92
C LYS A 92 3.15 26.54 -8.03
N ALA A 93 2.30 27.48 -8.43
CA ALA A 93 1.42 27.29 -9.57
C ALA A 93 2.26 26.94 -10.80
N VAL A 94 2.02 25.76 -11.38
CA VAL A 94 2.58 25.41 -12.68
C VAL A 94 2.19 26.52 -13.66
N SER A 95 3.16 27.12 -14.34
CA SER A 95 2.91 28.16 -15.34
C SER A 95 2.25 27.53 -16.57
N TRP A 96 0.94 27.26 -16.47
CA TRP A 96 0.14 26.69 -17.56
C TRP A 96 0.19 27.56 -18.81
N THR A 97 0.43 28.86 -18.67
CA THR A 97 0.58 29.81 -19.78
C THR A 97 1.85 29.58 -20.60
N SER A 98 2.88 28.90 -20.07
CA SER A 98 4.07 28.52 -20.86
C SER A 98 3.91 27.19 -21.59
N LEU A 99 2.86 26.42 -21.28
CA LEU A 99 2.53 25.13 -21.92
C LEU A 99 1.51 25.28 -23.04
N VAL A 100 0.86 26.44 -23.16
CA VAL A 100 0.07 26.79 -24.34
C VAL A 100 1.07 27.09 -25.46
N PRO A 101 1.13 26.26 -26.53
CA PRO A 101 1.88 26.63 -27.71
C PRO A 101 1.23 27.90 -28.24
N HIS A 102 2.02 28.96 -28.27
CA HIS A 102 1.73 30.22 -28.93
C HIS A 102 1.50 29.88 -30.41
N LEU A 103 0.23 29.89 -30.82
CA LEU A 103 -0.16 29.98 -32.22
C LEU A 103 0.10 31.41 -32.71
#